data_AF-A0A4S4LGH3-F1
#
_entry.id   AF-A0A4S4LGH3-F1
#
_cell.length_a   1.000
_cell.length_b   1.000
_cell.length_c   1.000
_cell.angle_alpha   90.00
_cell.angle_beta   90.00
_cell.angle_gamma   90.00
#
_symmetry.space_group_name_H-M   'P 1'
#
loop_
_entity.id
_entity.type
_entity.pdbx_description
1 polymer ?
#
loop_
_entity_poly.entity_id
_entity_poly.type
_entity_poly.pdbx_seq_one_letter_code
_entity_poly.pdbx_strand_id
1 'polypeptide(L)'
;MSLAEEADARKARLLALRRKKQAQTDSDGDQHDEEPVLSTRNFDPGTRTLRKRNQNDDDNMEDTVEKDVAGLAQQIIAEDEEMRAQDLDLTNIAPKRLNWDLKRELERKIAKLERKTQEAIHTLIRQRLAAQKGETEDIVGAMQAQEKAEDNDDLSDDDL
;
A
#
# COMPACT_ATOMS: atom_id res chain seq x y z
N MET A 1 -20.42 -10.47 -6.45
CA MET A 1 -20.81 -9.58 -7.56
C MET A 1 -21.35 -10.46 -8.66
N SER A 2 -22.65 -10.39 -8.91
CA SER A 2 -23.32 -11.15 -9.96
C SER A 2 -23.03 -10.52 -11.33
N LEU A 3 -22.93 -11.33 -12.38
CA LEU A 3 -22.76 -10.85 -13.77
C LEU A 3 -23.85 -9.85 -14.19
N ALA A 4 -25.04 -9.96 -13.61
CA ALA A 4 -26.14 -9.02 -13.85
C ALA A 4 -25.86 -7.62 -13.26
N GLU A 5 -25.25 -7.56 -12.08
CA GLU A 5 -24.92 -6.29 -11.40
C GLU A 5 -23.84 -5.51 -12.18
N GLU A 6 -22.85 -6.22 -12.73
CA GLU A 6 -21.79 -5.63 -13.55
C GLU A 6 -22.33 -5.04 -14.87
N ALA A 7 -23.31 -5.72 -15.48
CA ALA A 7 -23.95 -5.26 -16.71
C ALA A 7 -24.76 -3.98 -16.51
N ASP A 8 -25.50 -3.89 -15.40
CA ASP A 8 -26.28 -2.69 -15.05
C ASP A 8 -25.36 -1.50 -14.68
N ALA A 9 -24.26 -1.75 -13.98
CA ALA A 9 -23.24 -0.74 -13.69
C ALA A 9 -22.62 -0.16 -14.99
N ARG A 10 -22.29 -1.02 -15.96
CA ARG A 10 -21.78 -0.59 -17.27
C ARG A 10 -22.80 0.22 -18.04
N LYS A 11 -24.07 -0.19 -18.03
CA LYS A 11 -25.17 0.54 -18.69
C LYS A 11 -25.38 1.93 -18.10
N ALA A 12 -25.36 2.05 -16.77
CA ALA A 12 -25.46 3.33 -16.07
C ALA A 12 -24.29 4.27 -16.42
N ARG A 13 -23.06 3.74 -16.47
CA ARG A 13 -21.87 4.50 -16.85
C ARG A 13 -21.93 5.03 -18.29
N LEU A 14 -22.41 4.21 -19.24
CA LEU A 14 -22.58 4.63 -20.63
C LEU A 14 -23.65 5.70 -20.80
N LEU A 15 -24.75 5.63 -20.04
CA LEU A 15 -25.80 6.66 -20.04
C LEU A 15 -25.28 7.99 -19.49
N ALA A 16 -24.48 7.97 -18.42
CA ALA A 16 -23.85 9.17 -17.88
C ALA A 16 -22.90 9.85 -18.89
N LEU A 17 -22.10 9.05 -19.60
CA LEU A 17 -21.21 9.57 -20.65
C LEU A 17 -21.98 10.17 -21.83
N ARG A 18 -23.09 9.54 -22.24
CA ARG A 18 -23.95 10.07 -23.31
C ARG A 18 -24.59 11.41 -22.93
N ARG A 19 -25.06 11.53 -21.69
CA ARG A 19 -25.65 12.79 -21.17
C ARG A 19 -24.61 13.91 -21.11
N LYS A 20 -23.38 13.61 -20.67
CA LYS A 20 -22.28 14.59 -20.65
C LYS A 20 -21.93 15.07 -22.06
N LYS A 21 -21.92 14.18 -23.05
CA LYS A 21 -21.65 14.53 -24.45
C LYS A 21 -22.73 15.46 -25.03
N GLN A 22 -24.01 15.21 -24.75
CA GLN A 22 -25.10 16.10 -25.20
C GLN A 22 -25.05 17.47 -24.53
N ALA A 23 -24.78 17.54 -23.23
CA ALA A 23 -24.62 18.82 -22.54
C ALA A 23 -23.45 19.66 -23.09
N GLN A 24 -22.40 19.00 -23.59
CA GLN A 24 -21.24 19.68 -24.17
C GLN A 24 -21.50 20.19 -25.60
N THR A 25 -22.44 19.58 -26.34
CA THR A 25 -22.81 20.05 -27.69
C THR A 25 -23.82 21.19 -27.65
N ASP A 26 -24.66 21.25 -26.62
CA ASP A 26 -25.66 22.32 -26.46
C ASP A 26 -25.06 23.60 -25.83
N SER A 27 -23.87 23.51 -25.22
CA SER A 27 -23.13 24.66 -24.68
C SER A 27 -22.31 25.44 -25.71
N ASP A 28 -22.18 24.93 -26.95
CA ASP A 28 -21.37 25.54 -28.02
C ASP A 28 -22.21 26.40 -28.99
N GLY A 29 -23.49 26.60 -28.69
CA GLY A 29 -24.47 27.19 -29.62
C GLY A 29 -25.02 28.58 -29.31
N ASP A 30 -24.67 29.22 -28.19
CA ASP A 30 -25.30 30.50 -27.80
C ASP A 30 -24.42 31.35 -26.86
N GLN A 31 -23.47 32.12 -27.41
CA GLN A 31 -22.92 33.33 -26.75
C GLN A 31 -22.56 34.41 -27.80
N HIS A 32 -23.34 35.49 -27.79
CA HIS A 32 -23.08 36.76 -28.45
C HIS A 32 -22.09 37.62 -27.64
N ASP A 33 -21.16 38.28 -28.34
CA ASP A 33 -20.49 39.56 -28.02
C ASP A 33 -19.78 39.74 -26.65
N GLU A 34 -18.65 39.05 -26.45
CA GLU A 34 -17.54 39.60 -25.65
C GLU A 34 -16.29 39.64 -26.53
N GLU A 35 -15.69 40.82 -26.72
CA GLU A 35 -14.40 40.95 -27.42
C GLU A 35 -13.38 40.00 -26.77
N PRO A 36 -12.57 39.26 -27.56
CA PRO A 36 -11.62 38.34 -26.97
C PRO A 36 -10.59 39.15 -26.18
N VAL A 37 -10.67 39.08 -24.85
CA VAL A 37 -9.65 39.62 -23.95
C VAL A 37 -8.34 38.93 -24.31
N LEU A 38 -7.48 39.63 -25.08
CA LEU A 38 -6.18 39.12 -25.48
C LEU A 38 -5.36 38.93 -24.20
N SER A 39 -5.27 37.67 -23.75
CA SER A 39 -4.38 37.32 -22.64
C SER A 39 -2.95 37.58 -23.08
N THR A 40 -2.40 38.68 -22.58
CA THR A 40 -1.04 39.08 -22.89
C THR A 40 -0.08 38.14 -22.15
N ARG A 41 0.31 37.06 -22.82
CA ARG A 41 1.10 35.94 -22.27
C ARG A 41 2.20 36.41 -21.29
N ASN A 42 2.96 37.44 -21.65
CA ASN A 42 4.09 37.97 -20.86
C ASN A 42 4.04 39.47 -20.57
N PHE A 43 2.88 40.15 -20.67
CA PHE A 43 2.79 41.59 -20.37
C PHE A 43 2.04 41.83 -19.06
N ASP A 44 2.58 42.74 -18.24
CA ASP A 44 1.94 43.19 -17.01
C ASP A 44 1.27 44.55 -17.25
N PRO A 45 -0.08 44.64 -17.14
CA PRO A 45 -0.80 45.88 -17.39
C PRO A 45 -0.50 46.99 -16.35
N GLY A 46 -0.06 46.64 -15.14
CA GLY A 46 0.26 47.61 -14.09
C GLY A 46 1.60 48.31 -14.35
N THR A 47 2.65 47.54 -14.60
CA THR A 47 3.99 48.08 -14.89
C THR A 47 4.20 48.43 -16.36
N ARG A 48 3.28 48.02 -17.25
CA ARG A 48 3.37 48.17 -18.71
C ARG A 48 4.68 47.61 -19.29
N THR A 49 5.23 46.58 -18.65
CA THR A 49 6.48 45.92 -19.06
C THR A 49 6.29 44.40 -19.12
N LEU A 50 7.37 43.69 -19.47
CA LEU A 50 7.39 42.24 -19.45
C LEU A 50 7.18 41.73 -18.01
N ARG A 51 6.32 40.71 -17.84
CA ARG A 51 6.18 39.97 -16.58
C ARG A 51 7.54 39.36 -16.22
N LYS A 52 8.16 39.88 -15.17
CA LYS A 52 9.37 39.31 -14.57
C LYS A 52 8.93 38.39 -13.44
N ARG A 53 9.53 37.19 -13.38
CA ARG A 53 9.38 36.28 -12.25
C ARG A 53 10.01 36.92 -11.02
N ASN A 54 9.24 37.09 -9.96
CA ASN A 54 9.71 37.66 -8.69
C ASN A 54 9.97 36.54 -7.68
N GLN A 55 10.72 36.81 -6.61
CA GLN A 55 10.97 35.83 -5.53
C GLN A 55 9.67 35.26 -4.93
N ASN A 56 8.60 36.09 -4.88
CA ASN A 56 7.28 35.64 -4.45
C ASN A 56 6.69 34.52 -5.33
N ASP A 57 7.08 34.43 -6.61
CA ASP A 57 6.62 33.35 -7.50
C ASP A 57 7.36 32.03 -7.21
N ASP A 58 8.60 32.10 -6.68
CA ASP A 58 9.38 30.93 -6.27
C ASP A 58 8.88 30.36 -4.93
N ASP A 59 8.51 31.22 -3.98
CA ASP A 59 7.92 30.78 -2.71
C ASP A 59 6.60 30.02 -2.93
N ASN A 60 5.84 30.39 -3.97
CA ASN A 60 4.57 29.76 -4.36
C ASN A 60 4.73 28.45 -5.17
N MET A 61 5.94 28.07 -5.59
CA MET A 61 6.16 26.79 -6.28
C MET A 61 6.23 25.65 -5.26
N GLU A 62 5.19 24.84 -5.18
CA GLU A 62 5.10 23.74 -4.19
C GLU A 62 5.99 22.54 -4.53
N ASP A 63 6.23 22.28 -5.82
CA ASP A 63 6.98 21.14 -6.34
C ASP A 63 8.41 21.57 -6.71
N THR A 64 9.30 21.59 -5.71
CA THR A 64 10.72 21.97 -5.90
C THR A 64 11.58 21.07 -5.01
N VAL A 65 12.71 20.59 -5.54
CA VAL A 65 13.59 19.62 -4.86
C VAL A 65 14.05 20.12 -3.49
N GLU A 66 14.24 21.43 -3.36
CA GLU A 66 14.62 22.12 -2.14
C GLU A 66 13.56 21.97 -1.04
N LYS A 67 12.27 21.94 -1.40
CA LYS A 67 11.15 21.72 -0.47
C LYS A 67 11.00 20.25 -0.11
N ASP A 68 11.21 19.35 -1.06
CA ASP A 68 11.17 17.90 -0.83
C ASP A 68 12.29 17.43 0.10
N VAL A 69 13.47 18.04 -0.02
CA VAL A 69 14.65 17.72 0.80
C VAL A 69 14.69 18.55 2.09
N ALA A 70 13.85 19.58 2.22
CA ALA A 70 13.75 20.37 3.43
C ALA A 70 13.35 19.49 4.62
N GLY A 71 14.21 19.42 5.63
CA GLY A 71 13.97 18.66 6.86
C GLY A 71 14.44 17.20 6.84
N LEU A 72 14.76 16.62 5.68
CA LEU A 72 15.31 15.26 5.59
C LEU A 72 16.64 15.13 6.35
N ALA A 73 17.50 16.14 6.25
CA ALA A 73 18.74 16.18 7.03
C ALA A 73 18.48 16.20 8.56
N GLN A 74 17.43 16.88 9.02
CA GLN A 74 17.07 16.94 10.45
C GLN A 74 16.51 15.60 10.92
N GLN A 75 15.73 14.91 10.09
CA GLN A 75 15.22 13.57 10.37
C GLN A 75 16.36 12.54 10.47
N ILE A 76 17.33 12.58 9.56
CA ILE A 76 18.49 11.69 9.59
C ILE A 76 19.32 11.93 10.86
N ILE A 77 19.55 13.20 11.23
CA ILE A 77 20.29 13.52 12.46
C ILE A 77 19.54 13.00 13.69
N ALA A 78 18.21 13.17 13.74
CA ALA A 78 17.38 12.68 14.83
C ALA A 78 17.41 11.14 14.92
N GLU A 79 17.27 10.44 13.80
CA GLU A 79 17.33 8.97 13.75
C GLU A 79 18.71 8.46 14.18
N ASP A 80 19.79 9.11 13.74
CA ASP A 80 21.15 8.75 14.14
C ASP A 80 21.41 9.02 15.64
N GLU A 81 20.83 10.09 16.20
CA GLU A 81 20.85 10.34 17.65
C GLU A 81 20.07 9.28 18.44
N GLU A 82 18.91 8.85 17.95
CA GLU A 82 18.11 7.77 18.54
C GLU A 82 18.84 6.43 18.50
N MET A 83 19.46 6.09 17.37
CA MET A 83 20.28 4.89 17.22
C MET A 83 21.49 4.91 18.15
N ARG A 84 22.21 6.03 18.22
CA ARG A 84 23.33 6.21 19.16
C ARG A 84 22.89 6.09 20.61
N ALA A 85 21.71 6.60 20.97
CA ALA A 85 21.15 6.46 22.31
C ALA A 85 20.83 4.99 22.66
N GLN A 86 20.34 4.19 21.70
CA GLN A 86 20.07 2.76 21.87
C GLN A 86 21.36 1.95 22.02
N ASP A 87 22.41 2.30 21.28
CA ASP A 87 23.73 1.66 21.39
C ASP A 87 24.41 1.98 22.73
N LEU A 88 24.15 3.18 23.27
CA LEU A 88 24.63 3.62 24.59
C LEU A 88 23.77 3.09 25.75
N ASP A 89 22.69 2.35 25.47
CA ASP A 89 21.87 1.73 26.50
C ASP A 89 22.64 0.61 27.23
N LEU A 90 22.63 0.69 28.56
CA LEU A 90 23.31 -0.22 29.47
C LEU A 90 22.84 -1.67 29.30
N THR A 91 21.61 -1.88 28.82
CA THR A 91 21.05 -3.22 28.58
C THR A 91 21.70 -3.93 27.39
N ASN A 92 22.08 -3.18 26.35
CA ASN A 92 22.75 -3.70 25.16
C ASN A 92 24.26 -3.90 25.38
N ILE A 93 24.88 -3.04 26.19
CA ILE A 93 26.31 -3.09 26.54
C ILE A 93 26.59 -4.20 27.57
N ALA A 94 25.61 -4.58 28.38
CA ALA A 94 25.77 -5.64 29.37
C ALA A 94 26.16 -6.98 28.73
N PRO A 95 27.02 -7.79 29.40
CA PRO A 95 27.39 -9.10 28.91
C PRO A 95 26.15 -9.99 28.76
N LYS A 96 25.93 -10.48 27.55
CA LYS A 96 24.81 -11.38 27.23
C LYS A 96 24.96 -12.71 27.96
N ARG A 97 23.85 -13.41 28.16
CA ARG A 97 23.84 -14.76 28.73
C ARG A 97 24.63 -15.72 27.82
N LEU A 98 25.34 -16.68 28.40
CA LEU A 98 26.16 -17.65 27.67
C LEU A 98 25.37 -18.42 26.59
N ASN A 99 24.08 -18.65 26.82
CA ASN A 99 23.18 -19.36 25.89
C ASN A 99 22.42 -18.43 24.93
N TRP A 100 22.76 -17.13 24.88
CA TRP A 100 22.07 -16.15 24.02
C TRP A 100 22.06 -16.60 22.57
N ASP A 101 23.21 -17.04 22.06
CA ASP A 101 23.36 -17.38 20.65
C ASP A 101 22.61 -18.68 20.32
N LEU A 102 22.73 -19.68 21.19
CA LEU A 102 21.96 -20.92 21.11
C LEU A 102 20.45 -20.63 21.06
N LYS A 103 19.96 -19.72 21.91
CA LYS A 103 18.55 -19.32 21.94
C LYS A 103 18.16 -18.66 20.61
N ARG A 104 18.98 -17.77 20.07
CA ARG A 104 18.72 -17.08 18.80
C ARG A 104 18.64 -18.05 17.61
N GLU A 105 19.56 -19.00 17.53
CA GLU A 105 19.56 -20.01 16.47
C GLU A 105 18.40 -20.99 16.60
N LEU A 106 18.09 -21.41 17.83
CA LEU A 106 16.96 -22.29 18.15
C LEU A 106 15.62 -21.60 17.83
N GLU A 107 15.46 -20.32 18.17
CA GLU A 107 14.28 -19.53 17.84
C GLU A 107 14.01 -19.50 16.33
N ARG A 108 15.05 -19.33 15.51
CA ARG A 108 14.91 -19.36 14.04
C ARG A 108 14.41 -20.71 13.53
N LYS A 109 14.85 -21.82 14.14
CA LYS A 109 14.40 -23.17 13.78
C LYS A 109 12.97 -23.45 14.29
N ILE A 110 12.66 -23.00 15.51
CA ILE A 110 11.32 -23.13 16.10
C ILE A 110 10.30 -22.33 15.31
N ALA A 111 10.61 -21.12 14.86
CA ALA A 111 9.68 -20.29 14.08
C ALA A 111 9.17 -21.01 12.82
N LYS A 112 10.05 -21.76 12.13
CA LYS A 112 9.66 -22.59 10.97
C LYS A 112 8.73 -23.74 11.38
N LEU A 113 8.98 -24.35 12.53
CA LEU A 113 8.22 -25.50 13.03
C LEU A 113 6.88 -25.08 13.66
N GLU A 114 6.82 -23.89 14.27
CA GLU A 114 5.63 -23.36 14.94
C GLU A 114 4.45 -23.25 13.97
N ARG A 115 4.69 -22.82 12.72
CA ARG A 115 3.65 -22.77 11.69
C ARG A 115 3.04 -24.16 11.43
N LYS A 116 3.88 -25.15 11.17
CA LYS A 116 3.46 -26.55 10.95
C LYS A 116 2.77 -27.15 12.19
N THR A 117 3.23 -26.75 13.38
CA THR A 117 2.63 -27.19 14.65
C THR A 117 1.24 -26.60 14.82
N GLN A 118 1.04 -25.31 14.51
CA GLN A 118 -0.28 -24.66 14.56
C GLN A 118 -1.25 -25.26 13.54
N GLU A 119 -0.77 -25.57 12.32
CA GLU A 119 -1.55 -26.30 11.31
C GLU A 119 -1.98 -27.68 11.82
N ALA A 120 -1.05 -28.46 12.40
CA ALA A 120 -1.34 -29.75 12.99
C ALA A 120 -2.30 -29.66 14.19
N ILE A 121 -2.17 -28.63 15.04
CA ILE A 121 -3.12 -28.38 16.12
C ILE A 121 -4.51 -28.11 15.56
N HIS A 122 -4.61 -27.31 14.51
CA HIS A 122 -5.88 -26.99 13.87
C HIS A 122 -6.53 -28.21 13.21
N THR A 123 -5.77 -29.07 12.53
CA THR A 123 -6.30 -30.33 11.98
C THR A 123 -6.78 -31.27 13.09
N LEU A 124 -6.02 -31.42 14.18
CA LEU A 124 -6.43 -32.21 15.35
C LEU A 124 -7.70 -31.68 16.01
N ILE A 125 -7.85 -30.35 16.12
CA ILE A 125 -9.08 -29.74 16.65
C ILE A 125 -10.27 -30.05 15.75
N ARG A 126 -10.13 -29.92 14.43
CA ARG A 126 -11.19 -30.28 13.47
C ARG A 126 -11.58 -31.76 13.59
N GLN A 127 -10.59 -32.66 13.60
CA GLN A 127 -10.82 -34.09 13.77
C GLN A 127 -11.57 -34.39 15.07
N ARG A 128 -11.16 -33.77 16.18
CA ARG A 128 -11.82 -33.94 17.48
C ARG A 128 -13.26 -33.45 17.47
N LEU A 129 -13.53 -32.29 16.88
CA LEU A 129 -14.89 -31.73 16.78
C LEU A 129 -15.79 -32.60 15.89
N ALA A 130 -15.28 -33.07 14.76
CA ALA A 130 -16.01 -33.92 13.83
C ALA A 130 -16.29 -35.32 14.44
N ALA A 131 -15.32 -35.90 15.15
CA ALA A 131 -15.53 -37.13 15.93
C ALA A 131 -16.60 -36.96 17.03
N GLN A 132 -16.68 -35.79 17.65
CA GLN A 132 -17.73 -35.48 18.64
C GLN A 132 -19.11 -35.28 17.99
N LYS A 133 -19.17 -34.81 16.75
CA LYS A 133 -20.41 -34.59 15.99
C LYS A 133 -20.88 -35.80 15.17
N GLY A 134 -20.04 -36.81 14.99
CA GLY A 134 -20.36 -38.02 14.21
C GLY A 134 -20.26 -37.86 12.69
N GLU A 135 -19.65 -36.77 12.21
CA GLU A 135 -19.52 -36.43 10.79
C GLU A 135 -18.10 -36.77 10.31
N THR A 136 -17.86 -38.04 9.94
CA THR A 136 -16.52 -38.52 9.56
C THR A 136 -16.12 -38.20 8.11
N GLU A 137 -17.08 -37.90 7.23
CA GLU A 137 -16.81 -37.74 5.78
C GLU A 137 -16.17 -36.38 5.44
N ASP A 138 -16.48 -35.32 6.19
CA ASP A 138 -15.95 -33.97 5.93
C ASP A 138 -14.45 -33.85 6.27
N ILE A 139 -13.96 -34.73 7.15
CA ILE A 139 -12.54 -34.81 7.57
C ILE A 139 -11.66 -35.32 6.44
N VAL A 140 -12.11 -36.36 5.72
CA VAL A 140 -11.32 -37.03 4.67
C VAL A 140 -11.19 -36.11 3.45
N GLY A 141 -12.26 -35.40 3.09
CA GLY A 141 -12.24 -34.39 2.04
C GLY A 141 -11.32 -33.20 2.35
N ALA A 142 -11.34 -32.72 3.60
CA ALA A 142 -10.46 -31.64 4.04
C ALA A 142 -8.98 -32.05 4.11
N MET A 143 -8.66 -33.29 4.54
CA MET A 143 -7.28 -33.81 4.54
C MET A 143 -6.73 -33.96 3.13
N GLN A 144 -7.50 -34.51 2.18
CA GLN A 144 -7.05 -34.62 0.78
C GLN A 144 -6.87 -33.26 0.10
N ALA A 145 -7.67 -32.26 0.46
CA ALA A 145 -7.51 -30.90 -0.04
C ALA A 145 -6.26 -30.22 0.53
N GLN A 146 -5.92 -30.49 1.79
CA GLN A 146 -4.74 -29.96 2.45
C GLN A 146 -3.45 -30.64 1.96
N GLU A 147 -3.45 -31.96 1.78
CA GLU A 147 -2.33 -32.73 1.20
C GLU A 147 -1.94 -32.21 -0.20
N LYS A 148 -2.94 -31.91 -1.05
CA LYS A 148 -2.71 -31.28 -2.37
C LYS A 148 -2.20 -29.84 -2.31
N ALA A 149 -2.43 -29.13 -1.21
CA ALA A 149 -1.92 -27.77 -1.03
C ALA A 149 -0.47 -27.80 -0.52
N GLU A 150 -0.16 -28.71 0.40
CA GLU A 150 1.21 -28.93 0.93
C GLU A 150 2.17 -29.41 -0.18
N ASP A 151 1.72 -30.30 -1.07
CA ASP A 151 2.50 -30.74 -2.25
C ASP A 151 2.85 -29.58 -3.23
N ASN A 152 2.04 -28.52 -3.27
CA ASN A 152 2.31 -27.35 -4.13
C ASN A 152 3.26 -26.35 -3.49
N ASP A 153 3.25 -26.22 -2.15
CA ASP A 153 4.12 -25.29 -1.44
C ASP A 153 5.57 -25.81 -1.36
N ASP A 154 5.78 -27.11 -1.15
CA ASP A 154 7.13 -27.73 -1.09
C ASP A 154 7.86 -27.70 -2.45
N LEU A 155 7.15 -27.55 -3.57
CA LEU A 155 7.74 -27.38 -4.92
C LEU A 155 8.20 -25.92 -5.20
N SER A 156 7.87 -24.97 -4.32
CA SER A 156 8.17 -23.54 -4.53
C SER A 156 9.38 -23.02 -3.73
N ASP A 157 9.89 -23.80 -2.77
CA ASP A 157 10.91 -23.37 -1.80
C ASP A 157 12.34 -23.85 -2.16
N ASP A 158 12.55 -24.48 -3.32
CA ASP A 158 13.86 -24.98 -3.80
C ASP A 158 14.59 -24.01 -4.78
N ASP A 159 14.00 -22.85 -5.07
CA ASP A 159 14.60 -21.76 -5.86
C ASP A 159 14.62 -20.45 -5.05
N LEU A 160 15.53 -20.32 -4.06
CA LEU A 160 16.08 -19.04 -3.55
C LEU A 160 17.24 -19.20 -2.54
#